data_AF-A0A948IV40-F1
#
_entry.id   AF-A0A948IV40-F1
#
_cell.length_a   1.000
_cell.length_b   1.000
_cell.length_c   1.000
_cell.angle_alpha   90.00
_cell.angle_beta   90.00
_cell.angle_gamma   90.00
#
_symmetry.space_group_name_H-M   'P 1'
#
loop_
_entity.id
_entity.type
_entity.pdbx_description
1 polymer ?
#
loop_
_entity_poly.entity_id
_entity_poly.type
_entity_poly.pdbx_seq_one_letter_code
_entity_poly.pdbx_strand_id
1 'polypeptide(L)'
;MKSKILLIVVVIVLLGAFAWYWNNAKEVEASLVSDENAVLVSDQQPADETVVTYAKLSKPGYVVVYSADTDGNKSVLGTSELMSAGEHRNVHVKHRNGAISAGGSISAAIVADNGDGSFSEESDTDVAAEDDAMISEDADLDLSISDEDLAALLEDAGYDLSAETETAVEEEMMEEDTQPINEEEMEQATGATIEVEAIVSPEEETPSEEPGA
;
A
#
# COMPACT_ATOMS: atom_id res chain seq x y z
N MET A 1 -27.89 28.46 -39.01
CA MET A 1 -26.42 28.72 -39.02
C MET A 1 -25.89 29.12 -37.63
N LYS A 2 -26.56 30.01 -36.89
CA LYS A 2 -26.13 30.44 -35.54
C LYS A 2 -25.98 29.30 -34.52
N SER A 3 -26.86 28.29 -34.56
CA SER A 3 -26.80 27.11 -33.67
C SER A 3 -25.57 26.22 -33.89
N LYS A 4 -25.02 26.15 -35.12
CA LYS A 4 -23.83 25.33 -35.39
C LYS A 4 -22.54 25.97 -34.87
N ILE A 5 -22.49 27.31 -34.87
CA ILE A 5 -21.35 28.07 -34.35
C ILE A 5 -21.30 27.93 -32.82
N LEU A 6 -22.45 27.95 -32.15
CA LEU A 6 -22.52 27.80 -30.69
C LEU A 6 -22.02 26.42 -30.22
N LEU A 7 -22.35 25.34 -30.95
CA LEU A 7 -21.88 23.99 -30.62
C LEU A 7 -20.35 23.85 -30.73
N ILE A 8 -19.73 24.45 -31.75
CA ILE A 8 -18.27 24.40 -31.94
C ILE A 8 -17.53 25.07 -30.78
N VAL A 9 -18.05 26.20 -30.29
CA VAL A 9 -17.43 26.94 -29.17
C VAL A 9 -17.48 26.11 -27.88
N VAL A 10 -18.60 25.44 -27.59
CA VAL A 10 -18.74 24.58 -26.40
C VAL A 10 -17.74 23.43 -26.42
N VAL A 11 -17.55 22.77 -27.57
CA VAL A 11 -16.58 21.66 -27.70
C VAL A 11 -15.14 22.12 -27.44
N ILE A 12 -14.76 23.31 -27.94
CA ILE A 12 -13.42 23.86 -27.72
C ILE A 12 -13.18 24.15 -26.23
N VAL A 13 -14.19 24.69 -25.53
CA VAL A 13 -14.09 24.98 -24.09
C VAL A 13 -13.94 23.68 -23.28
N LEU A 14 -14.72 22.65 -23.61
CA LEU A 14 -14.62 21.35 -22.93
C LEU A 14 -13.25 20.68 -23.15
N LEU A 15 -12.72 20.71 -24.37
CA LEU A 15 -11.39 20.18 -24.66
C LEU A 15 -10.29 20.98 -23.96
N GLY A 16 -10.44 22.30 -23.85
CA GLY A 16 -9.52 23.15 -23.11
C GLY A 16 -9.52 22.85 -21.61
N ALA A 17 -10.71 22.73 -21.01
CA ALA A 17 -10.86 22.37 -19.59
C ALA A 17 -10.30 20.98 -19.30
N PHE A 18 -10.56 20.00 -20.18
CA PHE A 18 -10.03 18.64 -20.06
C PHE A 18 -8.50 18.61 -20.16
N ALA A 19 -7.91 19.33 -21.12
CA ALA A 19 -6.46 19.42 -21.25
C ALA A 19 -5.80 20.12 -20.06
N TRP A 20 -6.44 21.17 -19.53
CA TRP A 20 -5.98 21.87 -18.32
C TRP A 20 -6.01 20.94 -17.10
N TYR A 21 -7.12 20.21 -16.91
CA TYR A 21 -7.26 19.23 -15.82
C TYR A 21 -6.18 18.15 -15.89
N TRP A 22 -5.93 17.57 -17.07
CA TRP A 22 -4.88 16.55 -17.23
C TRP A 22 -3.45 17.07 -17.03
N ASN A 23 -3.20 18.36 -17.28
CA ASN A 23 -1.90 18.95 -17.01
C ASN A 23 -1.68 19.21 -15.52
N ASN A 24 -2.73 19.59 -14.79
CA ASN A 24 -2.64 19.87 -13.35
C ASN A 24 -2.75 18.62 -12.48
N ALA A 25 -3.34 17.54 -12.98
CA ALA A 25 -3.42 16.26 -12.26
C ALA A 25 -2.06 15.55 -12.10
N LYS A 26 -0.95 16.12 -12.60
CA LYS A 26 0.38 15.53 -12.52
C LYS A 26 1.23 15.99 -11.33
N GLU A 27 0.74 16.90 -10.49
CA GLU A 27 1.48 17.40 -9.33
C GLU A 27 0.65 17.29 -8.05
N VAL A 28 0.28 16.07 -7.67
CA VAL A 28 0.30 15.73 -6.24
C VAL A 28 1.74 15.31 -5.96
N GLU A 29 2.66 16.28 -6.04
CA GLU A 29 4.02 16.12 -5.55
C GLU A 29 3.89 15.78 -4.07
N ALA A 30 4.38 14.60 -3.70
CA ALA A 30 4.44 14.10 -2.34
C ALA A 30 5.29 15.04 -1.48
N SER A 31 4.72 16.17 -1.06
CA SER A 31 5.38 17.22 -0.28
C SER A 31 5.50 16.85 1.21
N LEU A 32 5.69 15.56 1.50
CA LEU A 32 5.96 15.01 2.83
C LEU A 32 7.21 14.12 2.86
N VAL A 33 7.94 13.97 1.75
CA VAL A 33 9.20 13.23 1.76
C VAL A 33 10.29 14.15 2.29
N SER A 34 10.52 14.10 3.61
CA SER A 34 11.73 14.61 4.24
C SER A 34 12.97 14.17 3.43
N ASP A 35 14.02 14.99 3.40
CA ASP A 35 15.23 14.73 2.60
C ASP A 35 15.99 13.45 3.02
N GLU A 36 15.50 12.73 4.03
CA GLU A 36 16.19 11.67 4.73
C GLU A 36 15.40 10.35 4.63
N ASN A 37 15.66 9.61 3.55
CA ASN A 37 15.15 8.26 3.24
C ASN A 37 13.62 8.13 3.15
N ALA A 38 13.14 7.50 2.07
CA ALA A 38 11.71 7.22 1.92
C ALA A 38 11.49 5.93 1.16
N VAL A 39 10.46 5.18 1.55
CA VAL A 39 10.03 3.97 0.88
C VAL A 39 8.51 4.02 0.70
N LEU A 40 8.06 3.72 -0.52
CA LEU A 40 6.64 3.64 -0.86
C LEU A 40 6.37 2.27 -1.46
N VAL A 41 5.47 1.54 -0.79
CA VAL A 41 4.92 0.27 -1.25
C VAL A 41 3.44 0.50 -1.53
N SER A 42 2.95 -0.06 -2.63
CA SER A 42 1.53 -0.06 -2.97
C SER A 42 0.94 -1.43 -2.70
N ASP A 43 -0.37 -1.52 -2.52
CA ASP A 43 -1.07 -2.78 -2.32
C ASP A 43 -0.78 -3.77 -3.45
N GLN A 44 -0.55 -5.03 -3.08
CA GLN A 44 -0.11 -6.07 -4.01
C GLN A 44 -0.99 -7.30 -3.94
N GLN A 45 -1.06 -7.99 -5.07
CA GLN A 45 -1.63 -9.34 -5.10
C GLN A 45 -0.66 -10.33 -4.46
N PRO A 46 -1.17 -11.45 -3.90
CA PRO A 46 -0.35 -12.56 -3.41
C PRO A 46 0.72 -12.98 -4.43
N ALA A 47 1.99 -12.85 -4.05
CA ALA A 47 3.15 -13.16 -4.89
C ALA A 47 4.38 -13.57 -4.05
N ASP A 48 5.37 -14.19 -4.69
CA ASP A 48 6.68 -14.54 -4.12
C ASP A 48 7.72 -13.41 -4.23
N GLU A 49 7.26 -12.21 -4.60
CA GLU A 49 8.05 -11.00 -4.71
C GLU A 49 7.17 -9.79 -4.37
N THR A 50 7.78 -8.79 -3.71
CA THR A 50 7.19 -7.47 -3.51
C THR A 50 7.85 -6.46 -4.44
N VAL A 51 7.03 -5.64 -5.11
CA VAL A 51 7.51 -4.52 -5.93
C VAL A 51 7.38 -3.22 -5.15
N VAL A 52 8.49 -2.64 -4.72
CA VAL A 52 8.52 -1.35 -4.05
C VAL A 52 8.47 -0.24 -5.12
N THR A 53 7.38 0.52 -5.12
CA THR A 53 7.08 1.53 -6.15
C THR A 53 8.16 2.61 -6.22
N TYR A 54 8.61 3.08 -5.06
CA TYR A 54 9.65 4.12 -4.95
C TYR A 54 10.49 3.93 -3.69
N ALA A 55 11.80 4.12 -3.82
CA ALA A 55 12.72 4.18 -2.69
C ALA A 55 13.74 5.30 -2.91
N LYS A 56 13.94 6.17 -1.92
CA LYS A 56 14.98 7.21 -1.89
C LYS A 56 15.93 6.88 -0.75
N LEU A 57 17.21 6.68 -1.07
CA LEU A 57 18.25 6.34 -0.11
C LEU A 57 19.26 7.50 -0.01
N SER A 58 19.57 7.95 1.20
CA SER A 58 20.59 8.97 1.46
C SER A 58 22.02 8.40 1.43
N LYS A 59 22.17 7.09 1.64
CA LYS A 59 23.43 6.32 1.63
C LYS A 59 23.21 4.97 0.93
N PRO A 60 24.26 4.28 0.48
CA PRO A 60 24.12 2.90 0.03
C PRO A 60 23.45 2.02 1.09
N GLY A 61 22.58 1.12 0.67
CA GLY A 61 21.79 0.29 1.59
C GLY A 61 20.83 -0.65 0.87
N TYR A 62 19.88 -1.16 1.64
CA TYR A 62 18.91 -2.17 1.23
C TYR A 62 17.50 -1.69 1.52
N VAL A 63 16.58 -2.04 0.64
CA VAL A 63 15.16 -2.12 0.97
C VAL A 63 14.86 -3.52 1.53
N VAL A 64 14.28 -3.55 2.72
CA VAL A 64 13.91 -4.77 3.46
C VAL A 64 12.39 -4.82 3.58
N VAL A 65 11.79 -5.97 3.27
CA VAL A 65 10.35 -6.20 3.41
C VAL A 65 10.13 -7.14 4.59
N TYR A 66 9.26 -6.73 5.51
CA TYR A 66 8.87 -7.46 6.70
C TYR A 66 7.41 -7.91 6.59
N SER A 67 7.11 -9.10 7.13
CA SER A 67 5.74 -9.46 7.46
C SER A 67 5.32 -8.72 8.72
N ALA A 68 4.10 -8.20 8.76
CA ALA A 68 3.46 -7.78 9.99
C ALA A 68 2.51 -8.90 10.44
N ASP A 69 2.86 -9.57 11.54
CA ASP A 69 1.93 -10.48 12.21
C ASP A 69 0.94 -9.69 13.08
N THR A 70 -0.18 -10.30 13.47
CA THR A 70 -1.20 -9.69 14.33
C THR A 70 -0.64 -9.26 15.69
N ASP A 71 0.47 -9.87 16.11
CA ASP A 71 1.16 -9.56 17.35
C ASP A 71 2.18 -8.41 17.21
N GLY A 72 2.32 -7.82 16.02
CA GLY A 72 3.29 -6.76 15.73
C GLY A 72 4.73 -7.26 15.57
N ASN A 73 4.95 -8.57 15.61
CA ASN A 73 6.25 -9.17 15.34
C ASN A 73 6.60 -8.99 13.86
N LYS A 74 7.78 -8.42 13.60
CA LYS A 74 8.33 -8.25 12.26
C LYS A 74 9.26 -9.43 11.93
N SER A 75 9.06 -10.06 10.78
CA SER A 75 9.97 -11.08 10.26
C SER A 75 10.39 -10.71 8.85
N VAL A 76 11.68 -10.79 8.55
CA VAL A 76 12.22 -10.44 7.22
C VAL A 76 11.70 -11.43 6.18
N LEU A 77 10.84 -10.95 5.29
CA LEU A 77 10.35 -11.71 4.15
C LEU A 77 11.37 -11.72 3.02
N GLY A 78 12.00 -10.59 2.75
CA GLY A 78 12.92 -10.44 1.63
C GLY A 78 13.77 -9.19 1.73
N THR A 79 14.85 -9.18 0.97
CA THR A 79 15.82 -8.07 0.89
C THR A 79 16.15 -7.81 -0.57
N SER A 80 16.23 -6.55 -0.97
CA SER A 80 16.79 -6.14 -2.26
C SER A 80 18.31 -6.40 -2.31
N GLU A 81 18.89 -6.23 -3.50
CA GLU A 81 20.34 -6.13 -3.66
C GLU A 81 20.88 -4.83 -3.06
N LEU A 82 22.20 -4.71 -2.88
CA LEU A 82 22.81 -3.45 -2.44
C LEU A 82 22.53 -2.33 -3.45
N MET A 83 21.85 -1.29 -2.98
CA MET A 83 21.49 -0.13 -3.78
C MET A 83 22.39 1.05 -3.45
N SER A 84 22.75 1.86 -4.44
CA SER A 84 23.45 3.12 -4.20
C SER A 84 22.51 4.18 -3.61
N ALA A 85 23.07 5.22 -3.00
CA ALA A 85 22.29 6.41 -2.66
C ALA A 85 21.60 7.02 -3.91
N GLY A 86 20.43 7.62 -3.71
CA GLY A 86 19.61 8.21 -4.76
C GLY A 86 18.18 7.66 -4.79
N GLU A 87 17.48 7.94 -5.87
CA GLU A 87 16.10 7.49 -6.11
C GLU A 87 16.06 6.22 -6.96
N HIS A 88 15.15 5.33 -6.61
CA HIS A 88 14.93 4.06 -7.26
C HIS A 88 13.43 3.82 -7.41
N ARG A 89 13.06 3.14 -8.50
CA ARG A 89 11.66 2.87 -8.84
C ARG A 89 11.50 1.41 -9.22
N ASN A 90 10.36 0.82 -8.87
CA ASN A 90 10.04 -0.57 -9.14
C ASN A 90 11.14 -1.52 -8.63
N VAL A 91 11.51 -1.37 -7.35
CA VAL A 91 12.52 -2.23 -6.73
C VAL A 91 11.88 -3.57 -6.41
N HIS A 92 12.41 -4.63 -7.00
CA HIS A 92 11.92 -5.98 -6.85
C HIS A 92 12.59 -6.65 -5.64
N VAL A 93 11.79 -7.15 -4.69
CA VAL A 93 12.26 -7.81 -3.47
C VAL A 93 11.70 -9.22 -3.41
N LYS A 94 12.55 -10.21 -3.66
CA LYS A 94 12.15 -11.62 -3.65
C LYS A 94 11.98 -12.14 -2.22
N HIS A 95 10.91 -12.89 -1.98
CA HIS A 95 10.64 -13.49 -0.68
C HIS A 95 11.45 -14.79 -0.47
N ARG A 96 12.00 -14.95 0.73
CA ARG A 96 12.78 -16.13 1.14
C ARG A 96 11.88 -17.35 1.38
N ASN A 97 10.68 -17.13 1.90
CA ASN A 97 9.74 -18.18 2.30
C ASN A 97 8.60 -18.42 1.29
N GLY A 98 8.74 -17.90 0.06
CA GLY A 98 7.75 -18.06 -1.00
C GLY A 98 6.65 -17.01 -0.99
N ALA A 99 5.49 -17.37 -1.55
CA ALA A 99 4.39 -16.43 -1.74
C ALA A 99 3.70 -16.06 -0.42
N ILE A 100 3.33 -14.78 -0.29
CA ILE A 100 2.51 -14.28 0.82
C ILE A 100 1.05 -14.64 0.56
N SER A 101 0.37 -15.20 1.55
CA SER A 101 -1.07 -15.48 1.48
C SER A 101 -1.91 -14.20 1.38
N ALA A 102 -3.08 -14.28 0.76
CA ALA A 102 -4.03 -13.19 0.75
C ALA A 102 -4.42 -12.76 2.18
N GLY A 103 -4.51 -11.45 2.41
CA GLY A 103 -4.89 -10.86 3.70
C GLY A 103 -3.74 -10.68 4.70
N GLY A 104 -2.49 -10.97 4.34
CA GLY A 104 -1.33 -10.61 5.15
C GLY A 104 -0.92 -9.15 4.96
N SER A 105 -0.48 -8.50 6.05
CA SER A 105 0.10 -7.16 6.00
C SER A 105 1.63 -7.23 5.85
N ILE A 106 2.17 -6.36 5.01
CA ILE A 106 3.62 -6.19 4.84
C ILE A 106 4.04 -4.76 5.14
N SER A 107 5.28 -4.59 5.55
CA SER A 107 5.91 -3.27 5.67
C SER A 107 7.28 -3.30 5.00
N ALA A 108 7.76 -2.16 4.54
CA ALA A 108 9.11 -2.03 4.01
C ALA A 108 9.89 -0.97 4.78
N ALA A 109 11.20 -1.18 4.95
CA ALA A 109 12.11 -0.22 5.55
C ALA A 109 13.39 -0.10 4.72
N ILE A 110 14.12 0.99 4.95
CA ILE A 110 15.46 1.21 4.39
C ILE A 110 16.48 0.94 5.49
N VAL A 111 17.45 0.09 5.17
CA VAL A 111 18.54 -0.29 6.07
C VAL A 111 19.86 0.12 5.42
N ALA A 112 20.68 0.90 6.12
CA ALA A 112 21.96 1.36 5.58
C ALA A 112 23.01 0.26 5.66
N ASP A 113 23.78 0.09 4.58
CA ASP A 113 24.91 -0.82 4.56
C ASP A 113 26.04 -0.32 5.45
N ASN A 114 26.62 -1.21 6.24
CA ASN A 114 27.74 -0.88 7.13
C ASN A 114 29.09 -0.76 6.39
N GLY A 115 29.13 -1.04 5.08
CA GLY A 115 30.32 -1.03 4.24
C GLY A 115 30.86 -2.41 3.86
N ASP A 116 30.22 -3.49 4.32
CA ASP A 116 30.58 -4.88 3.97
C ASP A 116 29.90 -5.37 2.67
N GLY A 117 28.87 -4.65 2.19
CA GLY A 117 28.11 -5.01 1.00
C GLY A 117 27.28 -6.28 1.16
N SER A 118 26.92 -6.66 2.39
CA SER A 118 26.03 -7.78 2.67
C SER A 118 25.01 -7.45 3.75
N PHE A 119 23.72 -7.64 3.46
CA PHE A 119 22.67 -7.40 4.45
C PHE A 119 22.80 -8.31 5.69
N SER A 120 22.75 -7.70 6.87
CA SER A 120 22.74 -8.38 8.16
C SER A 120 21.87 -7.63 9.17
N GLU A 121 20.82 -8.28 9.65
CA GLU A 121 19.84 -7.70 10.60
C GLU A 121 20.47 -7.31 11.95
N GLU A 122 21.58 -7.95 12.34
CA GLU A 122 22.25 -7.67 13.62
C GLU A 122 23.26 -6.52 13.53
N SER A 123 23.82 -6.25 12.34
CA SER A 123 24.92 -5.30 12.16
C SER A 123 24.54 -4.07 11.36
N ASP A 124 23.58 -4.18 10.46
CA ASP A 124 23.09 -3.04 9.71
C ASP A 124 22.08 -2.26 10.55
N THR A 125 22.07 -0.95 10.37
CA THR A 125 21.24 -0.05 11.16
C THR A 125 20.02 0.35 10.35
N ASP A 126 18.84 0.11 10.91
CA ASP A 126 17.60 0.71 10.43
C ASP A 126 17.82 2.21 10.33
N VAL A 127 17.76 2.74 9.12
CA VAL A 127 17.67 4.18 8.97
C VAL A 127 16.21 4.47 9.19
N ALA A 128 15.84 4.68 10.45
CA ALA A 128 14.51 5.12 10.80
C ALA A 128 14.16 6.25 9.82
N ALA A 129 13.13 6.05 9.01
CA ALA A 129 12.43 7.19 8.47
C ALA A 129 12.02 7.95 9.74
N GLU A 130 12.57 9.14 9.96
CA GLU A 130 12.30 9.90 11.19
C GLU A 130 10.82 10.26 11.34
N ASP A 131 10.01 9.96 10.32
CA ASP A 131 8.59 9.74 10.48
C ASP A 131 8.29 8.23 10.34
N ASP A 132 7.77 7.63 11.41
CA ASP A 132 6.71 6.62 11.32
C ASP A 132 5.56 7.28 10.54
N ALA A 133 5.76 7.46 9.23
CA ALA A 133 4.70 7.76 8.30
C ALA A 133 3.87 6.50 8.31
N MET A 134 2.96 6.43 9.29
CA MET A 134 1.79 5.60 9.24
C MET A 134 1.20 5.86 7.86
N ILE A 135 1.50 4.96 6.92
CA ILE A 135 0.62 4.68 5.82
C ILE A 135 -0.57 4.03 6.52
N SER A 136 -1.42 4.88 7.09
CA SER A 136 -2.74 4.48 7.53
C SER A 136 -3.46 4.11 6.24
N GLU A 137 -3.45 2.82 5.94
CA GLU A 137 -4.28 2.16 4.91
C GLU A 137 -5.77 2.52 5.14
N ASP A 138 -6.12 2.87 6.39
CA ASP A 138 -7.41 3.38 6.81
C ASP A 138 -7.34 4.81 7.38
N ALA A 139 -6.59 5.71 6.74
CA ALA A 139 -7.15 7.06 6.69
C ALA A 139 -8.37 6.96 5.76
N ASP A 140 -9.47 6.42 6.28
CA ASP A 140 -10.76 7.06 6.15
C ASP A 140 -10.49 8.52 6.55
N LEU A 141 -9.99 9.30 5.60
CA LEU A 141 -10.24 10.72 5.58
C LEU A 141 -11.75 10.75 5.57
N ASP A 142 -12.31 10.83 6.77
CA ASP A 142 -13.68 11.17 7.01
C ASP A 142 -13.82 12.59 6.46
N LEU A 143 -13.93 12.67 5.14
CA LEU A 143 -14.35 13.83 4.38
C LEU A 143 -15.86 13.97 4.56
N SER A 144 -16.42 13.61 5.72
CA SER A 144 -17.60 14.27 6.24
C SER A 144 -17.23 15.72 6.58
N ILE A 145 -16.91 16.48 5.53
CA ILE A 145 -17.15 17.91 5.56
C ILE A 145 -18.64 17.99 5.84
N SER A 146 -19.00 18.55 6.99
CA SER A 146 -20.39 18.75 7.34
C SER A 146 -21.06 19.56 6.22
N ASP A 147 -22.35 19.32 5.95
CA ASP A 147 -23.09 20.09 4.93
C ASP A 147 -22.97 21.62 5.18
N GLU A 148 -22.77 22.00 6.44
CA GLU A 148 -22.54 23.38 6.89
C GLU A 148 -21.17 23.94 6.46
N ASP A 149 -20.10 23.14 6.59
CA ASP A 149 -18.75 23.53 6.17
C ASP A 149 -18.62 23.56 4.63
N LEU A 150 -19.35 22.67 3.94
CA LEU A 150 -19.38 22.63 2.48
C LEU A 150 -20.08 23.87 1.90
N ALA A 151 -21.16 24.32 2.56
CA ALA A 151 -21.88 25.55 2.18
C ALA A 151 -21.01 26.80 2.38
N ALA A 152 -20.24 26.88 3.48
CA ALA A 152 -19.33 28.00 3.74
C ALA A 152 -18.21 28.09 2.68
N LEU A 153 -17.66 26.95 2.26
CA LEU A 153 -16.65 26.89 1.20
C LEU A 153 -17.21 27.31 -0.18
N LEU A 154 -18.46 26.95 -0.47
CA LEU A 154 -19.13 27.32 -1.72
C LEU A 154 -19.52 28.80 -1.77
N GLU A 155 -19.89 29.39 -0.63
CA GLU A 155 -20.15 30.83 -0.49
C GLU A 155 -18.88 31.66 -0.73
N ASP A 156 -17.74 31.26 -0.16
CA ASP A 156 -16.45 31.95 -0.39
C ASP A 156 -15.97 31.81 -1.84
N ALA A 157 -16.29 30.68 -2.49
CA ALA A 157 -16.04 30.46 -3.92
C ALA A 157 -16.99 31.25 -4.86
N GLY A 158 -17.98 31.96 -4.32
CA GLY A 158 -18.93 32.77 -5.08
C GLY A 158 -19.96 31.95 -5.89
N TYR A 159 -20.19 30.69 -5.52
CA TYR A 159 -21.24 29.87 -6.11
C TYR A 159 -22.58 30.19 -5.45
N ASP A 160 -23.49 30.80 -6.19
CA ASP A 160 -24.86 31.06 -5.75
C ASP A 160 -25.70 29.78 -5.86
N LEU A 161 -25.84 29.06 -4.75
CA LEU A 161 -26.64 27.83 -4.62
C LEU A 161 -28.16 28.09 -4.55
N SER A 162 -28.63 29.33 -4.75
CA SER A 162 -30.07 29.65 -4.65
C SER A 162 -30.91 29.19 -5.85
N ALA A 163 -30.28 28.59 -6.87
CA ALA A 163 -30.97 28.06 -8.04
C ALA A 163 -30.75 26.55 -8.16
N GLU A 164 -31.86 25.80 -8.22
CA GLU A 164 -31.96 24.37 -8.57
C GLU A 164 -31.70 23.44 -7.35
N THR A 165 -32.58 22.54 -6.90
CA THR A 165 -33.52 21.65 -7.63
C THR A 165 -34.64 21.12 -6.71
N GLU A 166 -35.89 21.50 -6.95
CA GLU A 166 -37.06 20.65 -6.69
C GLU A 166 -37.19 19.69 -7.89
N THR A 167 -36.56 18.52 -7.82
CA THR A 167 -36.94 17.41 -8.71
C THR A 167 -37.17 16.19 -7.83
N ALA A 168 -38.44 16.01 -7.45
CA ALA A 168 -38.91 14.79 -6.82
C ALA A 168 -38.65 13.63 -7.78
N VAL A 169 -37.63 12.82 -7.47
CA VAL A 169 -37.48 11.49 -8.05
C VAL A 169 -38.38 10.58 -7.22
N GLU A 170 -39.53 10.20 -7.78
CA GLU A 170 -40.30 9.07 -7.31
C GLU A 170 -39.42 7.82 -7.46
N GLU A 171 -38.86 7.35 -6.35
CA GLU A 171 -38.27 6.02 -6.26
C GLU A 171 -39.40 4.97 -6.39
N GLU A 172 -39.54 4.40 -7.59
CA GLU A 172 -40.22 3.12 -7.74
C GLU A 172 -39.40 2.04 -7.02
N MET A 173 -39.87 1.67 -5.83
CA MET A 173 -39.46 0.47 -5.11
C MET A 173 -39.72 -0.77 -5.96
N MET A 174 -38.71 -1.25 -6.68
CA MET A 174 -38.69 -2.64 -7.13
C MET A 174 -38.27 -3.51 -5.93
N GLU A 175 -39.25 -4.24 -5.39
CA GLU A 175 -39.01 -5.34 -4.45
C GLU A 175 -38.11 -6.38 -5.14
N GLU A 176 -36.83 -6.38 -4.79
CA GLU A 176 -35.89 -7.41 -5.22
C GLU A 176 -36.19 -8.69 -4.43
N ASP A 177 -36.80 -9.64 -5.14
CA ASP A 177 -37.17 -10.98 -4.69
C ASP A 177 -35.90 -11.78 -4.38
N THR A 178 -35.36 -11.57 -3.17
CA THR A 178 -34.23 -12.34 -2.65
C THR A 178 -34.71 -13.73 -2.28
N GLN A 179 -34.52 -14.68 -3.19
CA GLN A 179 -34.76 -16.08 -2.89
C GLN A 179 -33.82 -16.55 -1.76
N PRO A 180 -34.33 -17.31 -0.79
CA PRO A 180 -33.52 -17.82 0.31
C PRO A 180 -32.43 -18.74 -0.24
N ILE A 181 -31.19 -18.41 0.08
CA ILE A 181 -30.02 -19.24 -0.20
C ILE A 181 -30.17 -20.51 0.64
N ASN A 182 -30.16 -21.67 -0.03
CA ASN A 182 -30.35 -22.96 0.61
C ASN A 182 -29.13 -23.29 1.51
N GLU A 183 -29.33 -23.33 2.83
CA GLU A 183 -28.27 -23.54 3.85
C GLU A 183 -27.66 -24.95 3.84
N GLU A 184 -28.12 -25.87 2.98
CA GLU A 184 -27.74 -27.29 3.01
C GLU A 184 -26.41 -27.65 2.31
N GLU A 185 -25.70 -26.70 1.67
CA GLU A 185 -24.46 -27.01 0.91
C GLU A 185 -23.14 -26.57 1.59
N MET A 186 -23.15 -26.15 2.86
CA MET A 186 -21.92 -25.73 3.58
C MET A 186 -21.23 -26.81 4.44
N GLU A 187 -21.71 -28.05 4.50
CA GLU A 187 -21.15 -29.09 5.40
C GLU A 187 -20.16 -30.11 4.76
N GLN A 188 -19.56 -29.84 3.59
CA GLN A 188 -18.62 -30.80 2.96
C GLN A 188 -17.13 -30.38 2.92
N ALA A 189 -16.70 -29.38 3.68
CA ALA A 189 -15.30 -28.91 3.65
C ALA A 189 -14.53 -29.02 4.98
N THR A 190 -14.91 -29.92 5.90
CA THR A 190 -14.16 -30.15 7.15
C THR A 190 -13.63 -31.58 7.23
N GLY A 191 -12.50 -31.83 6.57
CA GLY A 191 -11.91 -33.17 6.52
C GLY A 191 -10.43 -33.23 6.15
N ALA A 192 -9.61 -32.29 6.63
CA ALA A 192 -8.16 -32.40 6.54
C ALA A 192 -7.55 -32.47 7.95
N THR A 193 -7.39 -33.69 8.45
CA THR A 193 -6.62 -33.98 9.66
C THR A 193 -5.14 -33.91 9.29
N ILE A 194 -4.42 -32.89 9.78
CA ILE A 194 -2.96 -32.81 9.66
C ILE A 194 -2.36 -33.62 10.81
N GLU A 195 -1.80 -34.78 10.50
CA GLU A 195 -0.93 -35.51 11.43
C GLU A 195 0.45 -34.81 11.45
N VAL A 196 0.78 -34.18 12.57
CA VAL A 196 2.09 -33.59 12.81
C VAL A 196 2.99 -34.68 13.39
N GLU A 197 3.85 -35.28 12.55
CA GLU A 197 4.95 -36.11 13.02
C GLU A 197 6.05 -35.21 13.59
N ALA A 198 6.31 -35.35 14.90
CA ALA A 198 7.39 -34.66 15.57
C ALA A 198 8.75 -35.23 15.09
N ILE A 199 9.52 -34.41 14.37
CA ILE A 199 10.90 -34.71 14.01
C ILE A 199 11.77 -34.42 15.24
N VAL A 200 12.24 -35.49 15.89
CA VAL A 200 13.25 -35.42 16.96
C VAL A 200 14.60 -35.08 16.32
N SER A 201 15.10 -33.87 16.58
CA SER A 201 16.46 -33.48 16.19
C SER A 201 17.50 -34.34 16.94
N PRO A 202 18.53 -34.87 16.26
CA PRO A 202 19.62 -35.58 16.91
C PRO A 202 20.45 -34.63 17.78
N GLU A 203 20.78 -35.08 18.99
CA GLU A 203 21.72 -34.42 19.90
C GLU A 203 23.09 -34.29 19.23
N GLU A 204 23.60 -33.06 19.11
CA GLU A 204 24.97 -32.83 18.67
C GLU A 204 25.95 -33.25 19.78
N GLU A 205 26.71 -34.32 19.51
CA GLU A 205 27.85 -34.71 20.35
C GLU A 205 28.91 -33.62 20.32
N THR A 206 29.21 -33.06 21.48
CA THR A 206 30.33 -32.13 21.65
C THR A 206 31.66 -32.91 21.57
N PRO A 207 32.65 -32.42 20.79
CA PRO A 207 33.96 -33.06 20.75
C PRO A 207 34.69 -32.84 22.08
N SER A 208 35.00 -33.95 22.73
CA SER A 208 35.85 -34.07 23.92
C SER A 208 37.20 -33.36 23.71
N GLU A 209 37.48 -32.35 24.54
CA GLU A 209 38.82 -31.77 24.68
C GLU A 209 39.83 -32.85 25.07
N GLU A 210 40.91 -32.95 24.30
CA GLU A 210 42.08 -33.78 24.58
C GLU A 210 43.02 -33.00 25.52
N PRO A 211 43.33 -33.50 26.73
CA PRO A 211 44.28 -32.82 27.61
C PRO A 211 45.70 -33.13 27.17
N GLY A 212 46.40 -32.09 26.70
CA GLY A 212 47.84 -32.14 26.47
C GLY A 212 48.63 -32.28 27.77
N ALA A 213 49.47 -33.32 27.85
CA ALA A 213 50.63 -33.42 28.73
C ALA A 213 51.71 -34.29 28.09
#